data_AF-A0A2S2QXZ7-F1
#
_entry.id   AF-A0A2S2QXZ7-F1
#
_cell.length_a   1.000
_cell.length_b   1.000
_cell.length_c   1.000
_cell.angle_alpha   90.00
_cell.angle_beta   90.00
_cell.angle_gamma   90.00
#
_symmetry.space_group_name_H-M   'P 1'
#
loop_
_entity.id
_entity.type
_entity.pdbx_description
1 polymer ?
#
loop_
_entity_poly.entity_id
_entity_poly.type
_entity_poly.pdbx_seq_one_letter_code
_entity_poly.pdbx_strand_id
1 'polypeptide(L)'
;METNLVFIHSNYGFIPAEITKLETLHVPLIKALSIVKNVKTKIEKITGQNGILINQKFKTILQKNEEYQTIVRISKIISGEIQSMEGLLEDLTSNDLIYFKYAPITTTDVERSFSRYKNLLCDN
;
A
#
# COMPACT_ATOMS: atom_id res chain seq x y z
N MET A 1 16.33 26.00 -4.49
CA MET A 1 14.92 25.59 -4.27
C MET A 1 14.35 24.95 -5.52
N GLU A 2 14.54 25.57 -6.69
CA GLU A 2 14.11 25.06 -8.01
C GLU A 2 14.67 23.67 -8.36
N THR A 3 15.95 23.41 -8.07
CA THR A 3 16.60 22.09 -8.27
C THR A 3 15.95 20.95 -7.47
N ASN A 4 15.47 21.23 -6.24
CA ASN A 4 14.78 20.24 -5.42
C ASN A 4 13.38 19.93 -5.97
N LEU A 5 12.66 20.94 -6.48
CA LEU A 5 11.35 20.75 -7.10
C LEU A 5 11.45 19.91 -8.38
N VAL A 6 12.44 20.21 -9.23
CA VAL A 6 12.71 19.42 -10.44
C VAL A 6 13.07 17.97 -10.06
N PHE A 7 13.91 17.76 -9.03
CA PHE A 7 14.24 16.43 -8.55
C PHE A 7 13.00 15.66 -8.07
N ILE A 8 12.12 16.32 -7.30
CA ILE A 8 10.89 15.70 -6.80
C ILE A 8 9.96 15.33 -7.96
N HIS A 9 9.73 16.27 -8.88
CA HIS A 9 8.81 16.05 -9.99
C HIS A 9 9.27 14.93 -10.92
N SER A 10 10.54 14.95 -11.33
CA SER A 10 11.11 13.96 -12.25
C SER A 10 11.16 12.55 -11.66
N ASN A 11 11.44 12.41 -10.36
CA ASN A 11 11.65 11.11 -9.73
C ASN A 11 10.43 10.55 -9.00
N TYR A 12 9.53 11.40 -8.50
CA TYR A 12 8.41 10.99 -7.65
C TYR A 12 7.05 11.46 -8.16
N GLY A 13 6.99 12.17 -9.30
CA GLY A 13 5.73 12.61 -9.92
C GLY A 13 4.77 11.48 -10.31
N PHE A 14 5.24 10.22 -10.34
CA PHE A 14 4.40 9.05 -10.60
C PHE A 14 3.61 8.60 -9.36
N ILE A 15 4.04 8.96 -8.13
CA ILE A 15 3.45 8.47 -6.88
C ILE A 15 1.95 8.79 -6.77
N PRO A 16 1.49 10.03 -7.05
CA PRO A 16 0.07 10.36 -6.95
C PRO A 16 -0.82 9.44 -7.79
N ALA A 17 -0.39 9.12 -9.01
CA ALA A 17 -1.15 8.22 -9.90
C ALA A 17 -1.23 6.79 -9.36
N GLU A 18 -0.18 6.28 -8.70
CA GLU A 18 -0.21 4.96 -8.08
C GLU A 18 -1.10 4.95 -6.81
N ILE A 19 -1.10 6.04 -6.03
CA ILE A 19 -2.02 6.21 -4.89
C ILE A 19 -3.47 6.20 -5.37
N THR A 20 -3.81 6.96 -6.42
CA THR A 20 -5.18 6.96 -6.97
C THR A 20 -5.63 5.56 -7.42
N LYS A 21 -4.72 4.75 -7.98
CA LYS A 21 -5.04 3.35 -8.32
C LYS A 21 -5.32 2.51 -7.07
N LEU A 22 -4.59 2.72 -5.98
CA LEU A 22 -4.81 2.02 -4.71
C LEU A 22 -6.12 2.44 -4.03
N GLU A 23 -6.54 3.69 -4.21
CA GLU A 23 -7.81 4.21 -3.67
C GLU A 23 -9.04 3.80 -4.48
N THR A 24 -8.86 3.14 -5.63
CA THR A 24 -9.98 2.66 -6.44
C THR A 24 -10.68 1.50 -5.72
N LEU A 25 -12.00 1.55 -5.66
CA LEU A 25 -12.79 0.49 -5.02
C LEU A 25 -12.64 -0.83 -5.78
N HIS A 26 -12.77 -1.95 -5.06
CA HIS A 26 -12.75 -3.31 -5.61
C HIS A 26 -11.47 -3.72 -6.35
N VAL A 27 -10.33 -3.08 -6.05
CA VAL A 27 -9.03 -3.54 -6.54
C VAL A 27 -8.67 -4.86 -5.83
N PRO A 28 -8.40 -5.96 -6.57
CA PRO A 28 -7.98 -7.21 -5.94
C PRO A 28 -6.68 -7.02 -5.16
N LEU A 29 -6.54 -7.69 -4.02
CA LEU A 29 -5.39 -7.57 -3.14
C LEU A 29 -4.06 -7.81 -3.87
N ILE A 30 -3.99 -8.85 -4.71
CA ILE A 30 -2.82 -9.17 -5.54
C ILE A 30 -2.43 -7.99 -6.44
N LYS A 31 -3.42 -7.29 -7.02
CA LYS A 31 -3.21 -6.13 -7.86
C LYS A 31 -2.78 -4.91 -7.05
N ALA A 32 -3.34 -4.71 -5.86
CA ALA A 32 -2.92 -3.64 -4.96
C ALA A 32 -1.45 -3.82 -4.52
N LEU A 33 -1.06 -5.03 -4.13
CA LEU A 33 0.33 -5.34 -3.76
C LEU A 33 1.29 -5.22 -4.95
N SER A 34 0.85 -5.52 -6.18
CA SER A 34 1.69 -5.32 -7.36
C SER A 34 1.95 -3.84 -7.65
N ILE A 35 1.01 -2.95 -7.35
CA ILE A 35 1.22 -1.48 -7.43
C ILE A 35 2.31 -1.06 -6.43
N VAL A 36 2.23 -1.51 -5.17
CA VAL A 36 3.25 -1.20 -4.15
C VAL A 36 4.63 -1.75 -4.57
N LYS A 37 4.67 -2.97 -5.13
CA LYS A 37 5.91 -3.56 -5.68
C LYS A 37 6.47 -2.72 -6.83
N ASN A 38 5.62 -2.24 -7.74
CA ASN A 38 6.05 -1.36 -8.82
C ASN A 38 6.63 -0.04 -8.30
N VAL A 39 5.96 0.59 -7.31
CA VAL A 39 6.48 1.79 -6.64
C VAL A 39 7.85 1.51 -6.03
N LYS A 40 8.01 0.40 -5.31
CA LYS A 40 9.30 -0.02 -4.74
C LYS A 40 10.39 -0.09 -5.82
N THR A 41 10.13 -0.79 -6.93
CA THR A 41 11.12 -0.94 -8.00
C THR A 41 11.49 0.37 -8.68
N LYS A 42 10.55 1.33 -8.78
CA LYS A 42 10.84 2.66 -9.31
C LYS A 42 11.70 3.47 -8.34
N ILE A 43 11.38 3.42 -7.04
CA ILE A 43 12.16 4.10 -5.99
C ILE A 43 13.58 3.55 -5.90
N GLU A 44 13.75 2.23 -6.02
CA GLU A 44 15.07 1.58 -5.97
C GLU A 44 16.01 2.00 -7.11
N LYS A 45 15.48 2.48 -8.24
CA LYS A 45 16.26 2.96 -9.38
C LYS A 45 16.72 4.41 -9.24
N ILE A 46 16.19 5.16 -8.27
CA ILE A 46 16.54 6.58 -8.08
C ILE A 46 17.89 6.65 -7.39
N THR A 47 18.85 7.32 -8.04
CA THR A 47 20.21 7.48 -7.57
C THR A 47 20.41 8.82 -6.84
N GLY A 48 21.60 8.99 -6.25
CA GLY A 48 21.96 10.19 -5.49
C GLY A 48 21.54 10.14 -4.01
N GLN A 49 22.11 11.04 -3.20
CA GLN A 49 21.97 11.04 -1.75
C GLN A 49 20.49 11.04 -1.31
N ASN A 50 19.67 11.91 -1.91
CA ASN A 50 18.25 12.01 -1.59
C ASN A 50 17.48 10.74 -2.00
N GLY A 51 17.81 10.15 -3.15
CA GLY A 51 17.21 8.89 -3.62
C GLY A 51 17.46 7.73 -2.64
N ILE A 52 18.72 7.61 -2.18
CA ILE A 52 19.13 6.59 -1.20
C ILE A 52 18.38 6.77 0.12
N LEU A 53 18.32 7.99 0.66
CA LEU A 53 17.62 8.28 1.92
C LEU A 53 16.12 7.97 1.83
N ILE A 54 15.47 8.34 0.73
CA ILE A 54 14.05 8.08 0.52
C ILE A 54 13.78 6.58 0.35
N ASN A 55 14.63 5.86 -0.39
CA ASN A 55 14.53 4.41 -0.53
C ASN A 55 14.68 3.69 0.81
N GLN A 56 15.65 4.09 1.64
CA GLN A 56 15.84 3.56 2.99
C GLN A 56 14.63 3.81 3.87
N LYS A 57 14.06 5.03 3.83
CA LYS A 57 12.83 5.35 4.57
C LYS A 57 11.66 4.50 4.11
N PHE A 58 11.46 4.35 2.80
CA PHE A 58 10.40 3.53 2.22
C PHE A 58 10.50 2.07 2.66
N LYS A 59 11.70 1.48 2.59
CA LYS A 59 11.95 0.10 3.05
C LYS A 59 11.68 -0.06 4.54
N THR A 60 12.18 0.88 5.35
CA THR A 60 11.98 0.87 6.80
C THR A 60 10.50 0.92 7.18
N ILE A 61 9.71 1.78 6.52
CA ILE A 61 8.27 1.91 6.79
C ILE A 61 7.55 0.60 6.47
N LEU A 62 7.82 -0.01 5.31
CA LEU A 62 7.19 -1.27 4.93
C LEU A 62 7.59 -2.44 5.85
N GLN A 63 8.85 -2.48 6.30
CA GLN A 63 9.33 -3.52 7.21
C GLN A 63 8.73 -3.39 8.61
N LYS A 64 8.56 -2.17 9.11
CA LYS A 64 7.97 -1.91 10.44
C LYS A 64 6.45 -2.12 10.50
N ASN A 65 5.79 -2.20 9.35
CA ASN A 65 4.35 -2.42 9.28
C ASN A 65 4.09 -3.93 9.25
N GLU A 66 3.82 -4.51 10.43
CA GLU A 66 3.58 -5.95 10.60
C GLU A 66 2.31 -6.39 9.88
N GLU A 67 1.27 -5.57 9.91
CA GLU A 67 -0.02 -5.83 9.26
C GLU A 67 0.12 -5.90 7.74
N TYR A 68 1.00 -5.08 7.16
CA TYR A 68 1.36 -5.17 5.75
C TYR A 68 2.04 -6.51 5.44
N GLN A 69 2.90 -7.02 6.33
CA GLN A 69 3.52 -8.34 6.14
C GLN A 69 2.47 -9.47 6.19
N THR A 70 1.54 -9.38 7.13
CA THR A 70 0.40 -10.31 7.26
C THR A 70 -0.44 -10.31 5.98
N ILE A 71 -0.82 -9.15 5.45
CA ILE A 71 -1.57 -9.04 4.20
C ILE A 71 -0.79 -9.59 3.00
N VAL A 72 0.51 -9.32 2.90
CA VAL A 72 1.37 -9.90 1.85
C VAL A 72 1.36 -11.42 1.94
N ARG A 73 1.44 -11.99 3.15
CA ARG A 73 1.39 -13.42 3.37
C ARG A 73 0.05 -14.03 2.96
N ILE A 74 -1.06 -13.44 3.39
CA ILE A 74 -2.41 -13.84 3.01
C ILE A 74 -2.53 -13.86 1.48
N SER A 75 -2.07 -12.81 0.79
CA SER A 75 -2.09 -12.75 -0.66
C SER A 75 -1.31 -13.89 -1.32
N LYS A 76 -0.16 -14.30 -0.76
CA LYS A 76 0.63 -15.42 -1.29
C LYS A 76 -0.09 -16.76 -1.12
N ILE A 77 -0.80 -16.94 -0.01
CA ILE A 77 -1.60 -18.15 0.23
C ILE A 77 -2.77 -18.21 -0.74
N ILE A 78 -3.50 -17.11 -0.93
CA ILE A 78 -4.61 -17.02 -1.91
C ILE A 78 -4.13 -17.30 -3.34
N SER A 79 -2.92 -16.82 -3.69
CA SER A 79 -2.30 -17.10 -5.00
C SER A 79 -1.77 -18.53 -5.15
N GLY A 80 -1.73 -19.32 -4.08
CA GLY A 80 -1.13 -20.66 -4.05
C GLY A 80 0.40 -20.68 -4.05
N GLU A 81 1.06 -19.54 -3.84
CA GLU A 81 2.54 -19.47 -3.72
C GLU A 81 3.04 -20.11 -2.42
N ILE A 82 2.22 -20.07 -1.36
CA ILE A 82 2.54 -20.62 -0.03
C ILE A 82 1.34 -21.44 0.44
N GLN A 83 1.58 -22.60 1.05
CA GLN A 83 0.54 -23.46 1.63
C GLN A 83 0.46 -23.37 3.16
N SER A 84 1.50 -22.85 3.82
CA SER A 84 1.58 -22.73 5.28
C SER A 84 0.86 -21.48 5.81
N MET A 85 -0.07 -21.70 6.74
CA MET A 85 -0.75 -20.66 7.52
C MET A 85 0.09 -20.13 8.71
N GLU A 86 1.29 -20.68 8.94
CA GLU A 86 2.18 -20.28 10.04
C GLU A 86 2.45 -18.77 10.03
N GLY A 87 2.41 -18.07 11.16
CA GLY A 87 2.63 -16.62 11.22
C GLY A 87 1.44 -15.77 10.75
N LEU A 88 0.26 -16.39 10.55
CA LEU A 88 -1.03 -15.69 10.62
C LEU A 88 -1.62 -15.82 12.02
N LEU A 89 -2.68 -15.05 12.31
CA LEU A 89 -3.41 -15.15 13.57
C LEU A 89 -4.03 -16.55 13.71
N GLU A 90 -3.98 -17.11 14.93
CA GLU A 90 -4.42 -18.48 15.21
C GLU A 90 -5.92 -18.72 14.98
N ASP A 91 -6.72 -17.64 14.97
CA ASP A 91 -8.16 -17.65 14.73
C ASP A 91 -8.53 -17.58 13.25
N LEU A 92 -7.58 -17.31 12.34
CA LEU A 92 -7.83 -17.28 10.90
C LEU A 92 -7.88 -18.70 10.31
N THR A 93 -9.02 -19.05 9.73
CA THR A 93 -9.17 -20.28 8.96
C THR A 93 -8.85 -20.06 7.48
N SER A 94 -8.61 -21.16 6.74
CA SER A 94 -8.41 -21.09 5.29
C SER A 94 -9.63 -20.52 4.55
N ASN A 95 -10.85 -20.73 5.08
CA ASN A 95 -12.07 -20.15 4.51
C ASN A 95 -12.12 -18.63 4.71
N ASP A 96 -11.55 -18.11 5.80
CA ASP A 96 -11.57 -16.66 6.08
C ASP A 96 -10.68 -15.89 5.11
N LEU A 97 -9.62 -16.52 4.59
CA LEU A 97 -8.70 -15.90 3.64
C LEU A 97 -9.39 -15.43 2.36
N ILE A 98 -10.49 -16.08 1.95
CA ILE A 98 -11.20 -15.68 0.72
C ILE A 98 -11.76 -14.26 0.82
N TYR A 99 -12.10 -13.80 2.03
CA TYR A 99 -12.63 -12.46 2.27
C TYR A 99 -11.56 -11.37 2.10
N PHE A 100 -10.27 -11.73 2.16
CA PHE A 100 -9.17 -10.80 1.90
C PHE A 100 -8.90 -10.54 0.43
N LYS A 101 -9.56 -11.26 -0.50
CA LYS A 101 -9.35 -11.11 -1.96
C LYS A 101 -9.49 -9.66 -2.45
N TYR A 102 -10.36 -8.88 -1.80
CA TYR A 102 -10.61 -7.47 -2.11
C TYR A 102 -10.34 -6.55 -0.91
N ALA A 103 -9.56 -7.01 0.08
CA ALA A 103 -9.22 -6.18 1.23
C ALA A 103 -8.45 -4.93 0.78
N PRO A 104 -8.88 -3.73 1.16
CA PRO A 104 -8.14 -2.51 0.88
C PRO A 104 -6.84 -2.49 1.68
N ILE A 105 -5.74 -2.09 1.04
CA ILE A 105 -4.44 -1.90 1.71
C ILE A 105 -4.18 -0.44 2.08
N THR A 106 -5.15 0.43 1.82
CA THR A 106 -5.13 1.85 2.16
C THR A 106 -6.25 2.15 3.14
N THR A 107 -5.98 2.93 4.18
CA THR A 107 -6.96 3.37 5.20
C THR A 107 -7.88 4.50 4.72
N THR A 108 -7.77 4.91 3.45
CA THR A 108 -8.47 6.06 2.85
C THR A 108 -9.98 5.95 2.86
N ASP A 109 -10.55 4.74 2.97
CA ASP A 109 -12.00 4.58 3.04
C ASP A 109 -12.58 5.11 4.37
N VAL A 110 -11.82 4.98 5.46
CA VAL A 110 -12.21 5.48 6.78
C VAL A 110 -12.18 7.01 6.80
N GLU A 111 -11.09 7.62 6.34
CA GLU A 111 -10.93 9.08 6.33
C GLU A 111 -11.89 9.79 5.36
N ARG A 112 -12.10 9.23 4.16
CA ARG A 112 -13.04 9.78 3.18
C ARG A 112 -14.48 9.66 3.69
N SER A 113 -14.82 8.56 4.34
CA SER A 113 -16.12 8.38 4.99
C SER A 113 -16.32 9.40 6.10
N PHE A 114 -15.36 9.57 7.01
CA PHE A 114 -15.41 10.59 8.05
C PHE A 114 -15.53 12.01 7.48
N SER A 115 -14.79 12.35 6.42
CA SER A 115 -14.90 13.65 5.76
C SER A 115 -16.26 13.88 5.11
N ARG A 116 -16.84 12.85 4.46
CA ARG A 116 -18.21 12.91 3.92
C ARG A 116 -19.24 13.12 5.02
N TYR A 117 -19.14 12.38 6.12
CA TYR A 117 -20.04 12.55 7.26
C TYR A 117 -19.86 13.91 7.93
N LYS A 118 -18.64 14.41 8.06
CA LYS A 118 -18.38 15.75 8.59
C LYS A 118 -19.11 16.83 7.78
N ASN A 119 -19.07 16.76 6.45
CA ASN A 119 -19.78 17.72 5.61
C ASN A 119 -21.30 17.57 5.65
N LEU A 120 -21.83 16.39 5.99
CA LEU A 120 -23.26 16.14 6.15
C LEU A 120 -23.79 16.52 7.55
N LEU A 121 -22.93 16.51 8.56
CA LEU A 121 -23.27 16.74 9.97
C LEU A 121 -22.84 18.13 10.48
N CYS A 122 -22.16 18.93 9.67
CA CYS A 122 -21.96 20.34 9.97
C CYS A 122 -23.24 21.10 9.61
N ASP A 123 -23.88 21.71 10.61
CA ASP A 123 -24.92 22.73 10.38
C ASP A 123 -24.30 23.89 9.58
N ASN A 124 -25.00 24.35 8.54
CA ASN A 124 -24.59 25.49 7.70
C ASN A 124 -24.55 26.81 8.47
#